data_AF-A0ABD1IQ63-F1
#
_entry.id   AF-A0ABD1IQ63-F1
#
_cell.length_a   1.000
_cell.length_b   1.000
_cell.length_c   1.000
_cell.angle_alpha   90.00
_cell.angle_beta   90.00
_cell.angle_gamma   90.00
#
_symmetry.space_group_name_H-M   'P 1'
#
loop_
_entity.id
_entity.type
_entity.pdbx_description
1 polymer ?
#
loop_
_entity_poly.entity_id
_entity_poly.type
_entity_poly.pdbx_seq_one_letter_code
_entity_poly.pdbx_strand_id
1 'polypeptide(L)'
;MLNPNPVAITTDNGSNIVSAVQSKHRLHLAIGHGMQNSKITRAINICKKNVAAFSYSWKRRRELAEAQVQLNLPAHQLITESPTRWGSRLQMVERVLEQERALAKVLSADKKTRPLVLTWQDIEVLEAIQRALKPLQEFTDALSGEGYVTLSYVRPWPTPSGTPSSHT
;
A
#
# COMPACT_ATOMS: atom_id res chain seq x y z
N MET A 1 17.66 -19.44 51.17
CA MET A 1 16.85 -20.34 50.33
C MET A 1 16.24 -19.50 49.21
N LEU A 2 16.65 -19.80 47.97
CA LEU A 2 16.07 -19.51 46.65
C LEU A 2 15.66 -18.07 46.29
N ASN A 3 16.53 -17.43 45.50
CA ASN A 3 16.29 -16.22 44.69
C ASN A 3 15.15 -16.43 43.67
N PRO A 4 14.25 -15.46 43.46
CA PRO A 4 13.45 -15.41 42.25
C PRO A 4 14.30 -14.82 41.12
N ASN A 5 14.67 -15.67 40.16
CA ASN A 5 15.32 -15.26 38.91
C ASN A 5 14.35 -14.38 38.12
N PRO A 6 14.65 -13.11 37.76
CA PRO A 6 13.88 -12.42 36.75
C PRO A 6 14.16 -13.10 35.41
N VAL A 7 13.16 -13.80 34.88
CA VAL A 7 13.19 -14.30 33.50
C VAL A 7 13.17 -13.08 32.59
N ALA A 8 14.35 -12.67 32.13
CA ALA A 8 14.48 -11.70 31.06
C ALA A 8 13.96 -12.34 29.77
N ILE A 9 12.73 -12.00 29.39
CA ILE A 9 12.28 -12.19 28.01
C ILE A 9 12.94 -11.08 27.20
N THR A 10 14.15 -11.34 26.72
CA THR A 10 14.78 -10.51 25.70
C THR A 10 14.16 -10.92 24.37
N THR A 11 13.04 -10.29 23.98
CA THR A 11 12.57 -10.37 22.60
C THR A 11 13.58 -9.62 21.72
N ASP A 12 14.16 -10.37 20.79
CA ASP A 12 15.16 -9.99 19.81
C ASP A 12 14.58 -9.02 18.76
N ASN A 13 14.34 -7.78 19.19
CA ASN A 13 13.79 -6.71 18.34
C ASN A 13 14.69 -6.31 17.13
N GLY A 14 15.84 -6.96 16.92
CA GLY A 14 16.66 -6.80 15.72
C GLY A 14 16.38 -7.85 14.62
N SER A 15 16.11 -9.10 14.98
CA SER A 15 16.04 -10.20 14.01
C SER A 15 14.72 -10.26 13.27
N ASN A 16 13.60 -10.00 13.96
CA ASN A 16 12.27 -10.00 13.35
C ASN A 16 12.03 -8.80 12.42
N ILE A 17 12.50 -7.60 12.77
CA ILE A 17 12.40 -6.43 11.89
C ILE A 17 13.31 -6.58 10.67
N VAL A 18 14.56 -7.05 10.86
CA VAL A 18 15.47 -7.28 9.73
C VAL A 18 14.96 -8.41 8.84
N SER A 19 14.40 -9.47 9.41
CA SER A 19 13.78 -10.56 8.65
C SER A 19 12.50 -10.13 7.95
N ALA A 20 11.67 -9.26 8.56
CA ALA A 20 10.49 -8.67 7.93
C ALA A 20 10.87 -7.69 6.80
N VAL A 21 11.91 -6.87 6.98
CA VAL A 21 12.40 -5.93 5.96
C VAL A 21 13.12 -6.67 4.83
N GLN A 22 13.94 -7.68 5.14
CA GLN A 22 14.58 -8.53 4.14
C GLN A 22 13.57 -9.37 3.39
N SER A 23 12.53 -9.90 4.03
CA SER A 23 11.45 -10.61 3.33
C SER A 23 10.66 -9.65 2.44
N LYS A 24 10.29 -8.45 2.90
CA LYS A 24 9.68 -7.40 2.04
C LYS A 24 10.55 -7.06 0.83
N HIS A 25 11.86 -6.87 1.03
CA HIS A 25 12.78 -6.58 -0.06
C HIS A 25 12.96 -7.77 -1.02
N ARG A 26 13.11 -9.00 -0.50
CA ARG A 26 13.22 -10.23 -1.31
C ARG A 26 11.95 -10.55 -2.07
N LEU A 27 10.78 -10.28 -1.48
CA LEU A 27 9.48 -10.39 -2.14
C LEU A 27 9.32 -9.31 -3.20
N HIS A 28 9.69 -8.06 -2.91
CA HIS A 28 9.72 -6.99 -3.91
C HIS A 28 10.61 -7.36 -5.11
N LEU A 29 11.79 -7.95 -4.85
CA LEU A 29 12.67 -8.46 -5.89
C LEU A 29 12.08 -9.68 -6.60
N ALA A 30 11.49 -10.65 -5.90
CA ALA A 30 10.90 -11.86 -6.49
C ALA A 30 9.66 -11.52 -7.34
N ILE A 31 8.85 -10.56 -6.90
CA ILE A 31 7.78 -9.97 -7.68
C ILE A 31 8.39 -9.23 -8.87
N GLY A 32 9.39 -8.37 -8.68
CA GLY A 32 10.11 -7.70 -9.77
C GLY A 32 10.67 -8.66 -10.83
N HIS A 33 11.22 -9.80 -10.42
CA HIS A 33 11.72 -10.87 -11.28
C HIS A 33 10.60 -11.68 -11.94
N GLY A 34 9.52 -12.02 -11.22
CA GLY A 34 8.33 -12.69 -11.76
C GLY A 34 7.52 -11.82 -12.74
N MET A 35 7.68 -10.49 -12.63
CA MET A 35 7.06 -9.49 -13.52
C MET A 35 7.79 -9.31 -14.86
N GLN A 36 8.87 -10.06 -15.13
CA GLN A 36 9.56 -10.09 -16.43
C GLN A 36 8.73 -10.73 -17.55
N ASN A 37 7.50 -11.14 -17.26
CA ASN A 37 6.52 -11.49 -18.29
C ASN A 37 6.11 -10.22 -19.07
N SER A 38 6.30 -10.23 -20.39
CA SER A 38 6.00 -9.10 -21.28
C SER A 38 4.54 -8.62 -21.14
N LYS A 39 3.61 -9.52 -20.83
CA LYS A 39 2.19 -9.21 -20.57
C LYS A 39 1.99 -8.37 -19.30
N ILE A 40 2.68 -8.74 -18.20
CA ILE A 40 2.61 -8.01 -16.93
C ILE A 40 3.19 -6.60 -17.08
N THR A 41 4.38 -6.51 -17.69
CA THR A 41 5.03 -5.23 -17.95
C THR A 41 4.15 -4.34 -18.84
N ARG A 42 3.52 -4.91 -19.87
CA ARG A 42 2.58 -4.19 -20.74
C ARG A 42 1.39 -3.64 -19.96
N ALA A 43 0.67 -4.48 -19.21
CA ALA A 43 -0.53 -4.08 -18.49
C ALA A 43 -0.24 -2.95 -17.48
N ILE A 44 0.86 -3.06 -16.74
CA ILE A 44 1.28 -2.02 -15.78
C ILE A 44 1.65 -0.72 -16.48
N ASN A 45 2.36 -0.80 -17.61
CA ASN A 45 2.69 0.39 -18.39
C ASN A 45 1.43 1.08 -18.93
N ILE A 46 0.39 0.33 -19.29
CA ILE A 46 -0.91 0.89 -19.66
C ILE A 46 -1.54 1.59 -18.46
N CYS A 47 -1.55 0.99 -17.26
CA CYS A 47 -2.02 1.66 -16.04
C CYS A 47 -1.30 2.99 -15.78
N LYS A 48 0.04 3.00 -15.85
CA LYS A 48 0.84 4.23 -15.68
C LYS A 48 0.48 5.30 -16.69
N LYS A 49 0.33 4.93 -17.96
CA LYS A 49 -0.06 5.85 -19.03
C LYS A 49 -1.48 6.38 -18.85
N ASN A 50 -2.40 5.54 -18.38
CA ASN A 50 -3.75 5.96 -18.00
C ASN A 50 -3.67 7.03 -16.91
N VAL A 51 -3.07 6.70 -15.77
CA VAL A 51 -2.93 7.64 -14.64
C VAL A 51 -2.33 8.97 -15.10
N ALA A 52 -1.23 8.94 -15.86
CA ALA A 52 -0.61 10.14 -16.41
C ALA A 52 -1.56 10.94 -17.33
N ALA A 53 -2.27 10.26 -18.25
CA ALA A 53 -3.17 10.90 -19.21
C ALA A 53 -4.29 11.71 -18.53
N PHE A 54 -4.77 11.27 -17.37
CA PHE A 54 -5.77 11.98 -16.58
C PHE A 54 -5.13 13.01 -15.65
N SER A 55 -4.04 12.67 -14.94
CA SER A 55 -3.41 13.57 -13.97
C SER A 55 -2.97 14.91 -14.57
N TYR A 56 -2.45 14.91 -15.80
CA TYR A 56 -1.96 16.11 -16.47
C TYR A 56 -3.04 16.91 -17.22
N SER A 57 -4.30 16.45 -17.25
CA SER A 57 -5.37 17.11 -18.00
C SER A 57 -6.57 17.40 -17.11
N TRP A 58 -6.79 18.68 -16.78
CA TRP A 58 -7.99 19.13 -16.09
C TRP A 58 -9.27 18.67 -16.80
N LYS A 59 -9.32 18.82 -18.12
CA LYS A 59 -10.47 18.40 -18.94
C LYS A 59 -10.79 16.92 -18.75
N ARG A 60 -9.78 16.05 -18.85
CA ARG A 60 -9.99 14.60 -18.66
C ARG A 60 -10.36 14.22 -17.23
N ARG A 61 -9.84 14.92 -16.21
CA ARG A 61 -10.28 14.70 -14.82
C ARG A 61 -11.76 15.03 -14.65
N ARG A 62 -12.22 16.10 -15.27
CA ARG A 62 -13.63 16.47 -15.27
C ARG A 62 -14.48 15.42 -16.01
N GLU A 63 -14.07 15.01 -17.21
CA GLU A 63 -14.76 13.96 -17.97
C GLU A 63 -14.81 12.62 -17.22
N LEU A 64 -13.74 12.28 -16.48
CA LEU A 64 -13.71 11.10 -15.60
C LEU A 64 -14.73 11.22 -14.47
N ALA A 65 -14.82 12.38 -13.80
CA ALA A 65 -15.80 12.61 -12.75
C ALA A 65 -17.24 12.51 -13.27
N GLU A 66 -17.51 13.07 -14.46
CA GLU A 66 -18.82 12.96 -15.12
C GLU A 66 -19.14 11.50 -15.47
N ALA A 67 -18.15 10.74 -15.99
CA ALA A 67 -18.30 9.32 -16.27
C ALA A 67 -18.54 8.48 -15.01
N GLN A 68 -17.88 8.80 -13.90
CA GLN A 68 -18.07 8.16 -12.59
C GLN A 68 -19.52 8.32 -12.10
N VAL A 69 -20.05 9.54 -12.15
CA VAL A 69 -21.45 9.81 -11.78
C VAL A 69 -22.42 9.03 -12.67
N GLN A 70 -22.22 9.05 -13.99
CA GLN A 70 -23.10 8.36 -14.94
C GLN A 70 -23.09 6.84 -14.79
N LEU A 71 -21.96 6.26 -14.36
CA LEU A 71 -21.80 4.81 -14.15
C LEU A 71 -22.05 4.40 -12.69
N ASN A 72 -22.44 5.34 -11.84
CA ASN A 72 -22.65 5.14 -10.40
C ASN A 72 -21.43 4.53 -9.70
N LEU A 73 -20.23 4.96 -10.11
CA LEU A 73 -18.95 4.56 -9.53
C LEU A 73 -18.52 5.56 -8.44
N PRO A 74 -17.70 5.12 -7.46
CA PRO A 74 -17.09 6.02 -6.51
C PRO A 74 -16.26 7.11 -7.21
N ALA A 75 -16.40 8.36 -6.76
CA ALA A 75 -15.71 9.53 -7.33
C ALA A 75 -14.25 9.61 -6.85
N HIS A 76 -13.47 8.57 -7.13
CA HIS A 76 -12.09 8.48 -6.71
C HIS A 76 -11.12 8.99 -7.79
N GLN A 77 -10.08 9.69 -7.35
CA GLN A 77 -8.97 10.04 -8.22
C GLN A 77 -8.07 8.83 -8.46
N LEU A 78 -7.42 8.81 -9.63
CA LEU A 78 -6.42 7.80 -9.96
C LEU A 78 -5.18 7.99 -9.08
N ILE A 79 -4.55 6.87 -8.73
CA ILE A 79 -3.38 6.83 -7.84
C ILE A 79 -2.12 6.62 -8.69
N THR A 80 -1.13 7.49 -8.53
CA THR A 80 0.18 7.34 -9.16
C THR A 80 1.05 6.41 -8.33
N GLU A 81 1.68 5.44 -8.98
CA GLU A 81 2.68 4.58 -8.34
C GLU A 81 3.88 5.40 -7.83
N SER A 82 4.32 5.13 -6.61
CA SER A 82 5.53 5.69 -6.02
C SER A 82 6.57 4.57 -5.83
N PRO A 83 7.71 4.61 -6.55
CA PRO A 83 8.72 3.56 -6.45
C PRO A 83 9.27 3.34 -5.04
N THR A 84 9.21 4.37 -4.19
CA THR A 84 9.74 4.35 -2.81
C THR A 84 8.71 3.94 -1.77
N ARG A 85 7.42 3.84 -2.14
CA ARG A 85 6.33 3.48 -1.21
C ARG A 85 5.83 2.07 -1.51
N TRP A 86 6.03 1.16 -0.55
CA TRP A 86 5.46 -0.19 -0.58
C TRP A 86 3.95 -0.15 -0.81
N GLY A 87 3.44 -1.09 -1.60
CA GLY A 87 2.00 -1.20 -1.92
C GLY A 87 1.47 -0.17 -2.93
N SER A 88 2.22 0.89 -3.27
CA SER A 88 1.70 1.95 -4.17
C SER A 88 1.33 1.45 -5.56
N ARG A 89 2.08 0.47 -6.09
CA ARG A 89 1.75 -0.20 -7.36
C ARG A 89 0.44 -0.97 -7.25
N LEU A 90 0.22 -1.69 -6.15
CA LEU A 90 -1.03 -2.43 -5.93
C LEU A 90 -2.21 -1.44 -5.85
N GLN A 91 -2.07 -0.38 -5.05
CA GLN A 91 -3.09 0.68 -4.93
C GLN A 91 -3.45 1.32 -6.28
N MET A 92 -2.44 1.58 -7.14
CA MET A 92 -2.68 2.06 -8.51
C MET A 92 -3.50 1.04 -9.32
N VAL A 93 -3.11 -0.23 -9.29
CA VAL A 93 -3.81 -1.30 -10.02
C VAL A 93 -5.25 -1.44 -9.54
N GLU A 94 -5.48 -1.50 -8.23
CA GLU A 94 -6.83 -1.59 -7.65
C GLU A 94 -7.71 -0.41 -8.04
N ARG A 95 -7.16 0.81 -7.99
CA ARG A 95 -7.90 2.01 -8.40
C ARG A 95 -8.23 2.01 -9.89
N VAL A 96 -7.29 1.56 -10.74
CA VAL A 96 -7.52 1.49 -12.19
C VAL A 96 -8.58 0.44 -12.53
N LEU A 97 -8.57 -0.72 -11.86
CA LEU A 97 -9.59 -1.75 -12.02
C LEU A 97 -10.97 -1.28 -11.56
N GLU A 98 -11.05 -0.60 -10.40
CA GLU A 98 -12.30 0.00 -9.88
C GLU A 98 -12.91 0.99 -10.89
N GLN A 99 -12.07 1.74 -11.59
CA GLN A 99 -12.47 2.82 -12.49
C GLN A 99 -12.46 2.43 -13.97
N GLU A 100 -12.21 1.16 -14.30
CA GLU A 100 -11.97 0.66 -15.67
C GLU A 100 -13.06 1.12 -16.65
N ARG A 101 -14.33 0.95 -16.27
CA ARG A 101 -15.48 1.31 -17.12
C ARG A 101 -15.55 2.82 -17.40
N ALA A 102 -15.23 3.65 -16.41
CA ALA A 102 -15.20 5.11 -16.58
C ALA A 102 -14.01 5.54 -17.45
N LEU A 103 -12.84 4.92 -17.25
CA LEU A 103 -11.65 5.15 -18.07
C LEU A 103 -11.90 4.76 -19.53
N ALA A 104 -12.46 3.58 -19.77
CA ALA A 104 -12.78 3.09 -21.11
C ALA A 104 -13.74 4.04 -21.84
N LYS A 105 -14.76 4.55 -21.14
CA LYS A 105 -15.72 5.51 -21.69
C LYS A 105 -15.07 6.82 -22.13
N VAL A 106 -14.20 7.41 -21.30
CA VAL A 106 -13.52 8.68 -21.62
C VAL A 106 -12.47 8.48 -22.71
N LEU A 107 -11.66 7.43 -22.63
CA LEU A 107 -10.55 7.19 -23.56
C LEU A 107 -11.01 6.76 -24.96
N SER A 108 -12.16 6.11 -25.07
CA SER A 108 -12.74 5.68 -26.34
C SER A 108 -13.25 6.85 -27.19
N ALA A 109 -13.46 8.03 -26.59
CA ALA A 109 -13.93 9.21 -27.31
C ALA A 109 -12.85 9.84 -28.21
N ASP A 110 -11.56 9.65 -27.91
CA ASP A 110 -10.45 10.20 -28.69
C ASP A 110 -9.59 9.08 -29.30
N LYS A 111 -9.38 9.16 -30.63
CA LYS A 111 -8.56 8.20 -31.38
C LYS A 111 -7.14 8.08 -30.84
N LYS A 112 -6.57 9.17 -30.28
CA LYS A 112 -5.20 9.18 -29.73
C LYS A 112 -5.11 8.42 -28.41
N THR A 113 -6.18 8.41 -27.62
CA THR A 113 -6.22 7.75 -26.30
C THR A 113 -6.84 6.37 -26.32
N ARG A 114 -7.57 6.02 -27.39
CA ARG A 114 -8.16 4.69 -27.58
C ARG A 114 -7.18 3.53 -27.38
N PRO A 115 -5.89 3.61 -27.79
CA PRO A 115 -4.92 2.55 -27.50
C PRO A 115 -4.56 2.37 -26.02
N LEU A 116 -4.98 3.29 -25.14
CA LEU A 116 -4.79 3.20 -23.69
C LEU A 116 -5.95 2.49 -22.98
N VAL A 117 -7.04 2.19 -23.69
CA VAL A 117 -8.13 1.40 -23.13
C VAL A 117 -7.61 0.01 -22.80
N LEU A 118 -7.83 -0.44 -21.56
CA LEU A 118 -7.44 -1.77 -21.11
C LEU A 118 -8.17 -2.81 -21.93
N THR A 119 -7.43 -3.78 -22.47
CA THR A 119 -8.03 -4.95 -23.09
C THR A 119 -8.45 -5.95 -22.01
N TRP A 120 -9.32 -6.89 -22.36
CA TRP A 120 -9.70 -7.97 -21.44
C TRP A 120 -8.49 -8.75 -20.91
N GLN A 121 -7.47 -8.98 -21.74
CA GLN A 121 -6.22 -9.61 -21.34
C GLN A 121 -5.43 -8.76 -20.34
N ASP A 122 -5.43 -7.43 -20.49
CA ASP A 122 -4.78 -6.55 -19.53
C ASP A 122 -5.52 -6.61 -18.18
N ILE A 123 -6.86 -6.63 -18.19
CA ILE A 123 -7.69 -6.73 -16.99
C ILE A 123 -7.41 -8.05 -16.26
N GLU A 124 -7.42 -9.19 -16.94
CA GLU A 124 -7.12 -10.50 -16.34
C GLU A 124 -5.74 -10.53 -15.66
N VAL A 125 -4.73 -9.95 -16.32
CA VAL A 125 -3.37 -9.87 -15.78
C VAL A 125 -3.35 -8.98 -14.53
N LEU A 126 -4.02 -7.84 -14.56
CA LEU A 126 -4.09 -6.92 -13.42
C LEU A 126 -4.83 -7.53 -12.23
N GLU A 127 -5.91 -8.27 -12.46
CA GLU A 127 -6.60 -9.00 -11.41
C GLU A 127 -5.74 -10.11 -10.81
N ALA A 128 -4.98 -10.84 -11.64
CA ALA A 128 -4.06 -11.86 -11.17
C ALA A 128 -2.95 -11.25 -10.28
N ILE A 129 -2.42 -10.09 -10.69
CA ILE A 129 -1.47 -9.31 -9.89
C ILE A 129 -2.10 -8.89 -8.57
N GLN A 130 -3.33 -8.35 -8.60
CA GLN A 130 -4.04 -7.95 -7.39
C GLN A 130 -4.21 -9.14 -6.42
N ARG A 131 -4.69 -10.27 -6.93
CA ARG A 131 -4.90 -11.50 -6.13
C ARG A 131 -3.61 -12.02 -5.50
N ALA A 132 -2.48 -11.93 -6.21
CA ALA A 132 -1.19 -12.37 -5.69
C ALA A 132 -0.59 -11.40 -4.65
N LEU A 133 -0.72 -10.09 -4.88
CA LEU A 133 -0.07 -9.07 -4.05
C LEU A 133 -0.87 -8.64 -2.83
N LYS A 134 -2.20 -8.73 -2.88
CA LYS A 134 -3.08 -8.31 -1.78
C LYS A 134 -2.82 -9.03 -0.45
N PRO A 135 -2.79 -10.38 -0.37
CA PRO A 135 -2.53 -11.06 0.90
C PRO A 135 -1.13 -10.73 1.44
N LEU A 136 -0.16 -10.51 0.53
CA LEU A 136 1.17 -10.11 0.93
C LEU A 136 1.18 -8.69 1.52
N GLN A 137 0.47 -7.76 0.90
CA GLN A 137 0.36 -6.40 1.43
C GLN A 137 -0.30 -6.40 2.81
N GLU A 138 -1.44 -7.10 2.97
CA GLU A 138 -2.15 -7.22 4.25
C GLU A 138 -1.25 -7.80 5.35
N PHE A 139 -0.51 -8.87 5.03
CA PHE A 139 0.47 -9.46 5.96
C PHE A 139 1.56 -8.46 6.35
N THR A 140 2.12 -7.75 5.38
CA THR A 140 3.17 -6.75 5.65
C THR A 140 2.67 -5.53 6.41
N ASP A 141 1.42 -5.12 6.20
CA ASP A 141 0.80 -3.99 6.88
C ASP A 141 0.49 -4.35 8.34
N ALA A 142 0.00 -5.57 8.59
CA ALA A 142 -0.20 -6.10 9.95
C ALA A 142 1.12 -6.09 10.76
N LEU A 143 2.21 -6.63 10.19
CA LEU A 143 3.53 -6.61 10.83
C LEU A 143 4.11 -5.20 11.04
N SER A 144 3.68 -4.21 10.26
CA SER A 144 4.16 -2.82 10.39
C SER A 144 3.35 -2.03 11.41
N GLY A 145 2.07 -2.38 11.60
CA GLY A 145 1.18 -1.73 12.57
C GLY A 145 1.49 -2.08 14.02
N GLU A 146 2.04 -3.27 14.28
CA GLU A 146 2.42 -3.72 15.63
C GLU A 146 3.63 -2.96 16.21
N GLY A 147 4.44 -2.29 15.37
CA GLY A 147 5.60 -1.52 15.82
C GLY A 147 5.32 -0.13 16.38
N TYR A 148 4.07 0.38 16.31
CA TYR A 148 3.75 1.77 16.67
C TYR A 148 2.87 1.93 17.92
N VAL A 149 2.56 0.85 18.64
CA VAL A 149 1.73 0.90 19.85
C VAL A 149 2.41 0.18 21.00
N THR A 150 3.31 0.87 21.71
CA THR A 150 3.48 0.91 23.18
C THR A 150 4.87 1.42 23.57
N LEU A 151 5.14 2.72 23.41
CA LEU A 151 6.28 3.34 24.13
C LEU A 151 6.01 4.79 24.55
N SER A 152 4.81 5.08 25.04
CA SER A 152 4.49 6.39 25.64
C SER A 152 3.60 6.32 26.88
N TYR A 153 3.65 5.21 27.63
CA TYR A 153 3.01 5.10 28.95
C TYR A 153 3.99 4.85 30.11
N VAL A 154 5.27 5.25 29.97
CA VAL A 154 6.12 5.42 31.14
C VAL A 154 5.76 6.75 31.78
N ARG A 155 4.69 6.74 32.59
CA ARG A 155 4.45 7.75 33.60
C ARG A 155 5.62 7.66 34.59
N PRO A 156 6.50 8.67 34.71
CA PRO A 156 7.48 8.66 35.79
C PRO A 156 6.71 8.68 37.12
N TRP A 157 7.02 7.69 37.96
CA TRP A 157 6.41 7.51 39.27
C TRP A 157 6.64 8.77 40.13
N PRO A 158 5.59 9.41 40.68
CA PRO A 158 5.79 10.52 41.61
C PRO A 158 6.38 9.96 42.91
N THR A 159 7.57 10.43 43.28
CA THR A 159 8.16 10.16 44.59
C THR A 159 7.24 10.74 45.67
N PRO A 160 6.90 10.00 46.74
CA PRO A 160 6.11 10.55 47.83
C PRO A 160 6.99 11.49 48.65
N SER A 161 6.61 12.76 48.69
CA SER A 161 7.02 13.68 49.76
C SER A 161 6.39 13.21 51.08
N GLY A 162 7.22 13.07 52.12
CA GLY A 162 6.76 12.75 53.46
C GLY A 162 7.90 12.78 54.48
N THR A 163 8.25 13.98 54.97
CA THR A 163 8.73 14.13 56.36
C THR A 163 7.51 13.99 57.29
N PRO A 164 7.66 13.47 58.52
CA PRO A 164 7.93 14.38 59.63
C PRO A 164 8.82 13.80 60.77
N SER A 165 9.31 14.75 61.55
CA SER A 165 10.13 14.70 62.77
C SER A 165 9.71 13.73 63.87
N SER A 166 10.66 13.29 64.71
CA SER A 166 10.56 13.45 66.18
C SER A 166 11.83 13.03 66.96
N HIS A 167 12.19 13.91 67.88
CA HIS A 167 12.93 13.80 69.15
C HIS A 167 13.36 12.40 69.63
N THR A 168 14.63 12.24 70.02
CA THR A 168 15.17 12.52 71.38
C THR A 168 16.69 12.58 71.31
#